data_AF-A0A7H1NR48-F1
#
_entry.id   AF-A0A7H1NR48-F1
#
_cell.length_a   1.000
_cell.length_b   1.000
_cell.length_c   1.000
_cell.angle_alpha   90.00
_cell.angle_beta   90.00
_cell.angle_gamma   90.00
#
_symmetry.space_group_name_H-M   'P 1'
#
loop_
_entity.id
_entity.type
_entity.pdbx_description
1 polymer ?
#
loop_
_entity_poly.entity_id
_entity_poly.type
_entity_poly.pdbx_seq_one_letter_code
_entity_poly.pdbx_strand_id
1 'polypeptide(L)'
;MAFPKIRRGQKIGVKKTGTKKEATDPIGDERFSPPPGIVHRYKDRALLKPIHICPLYCRFCFRREKVGPNHGLLTDDELDNALEWIARHPDISEIILTGGDPLMLPFRRLKMIHGERRVDLVHGFLDAACFGETRF
;
A
#
# COMPACT_ATOMS: atom_id res chain seq x y z
N MET A 1 12.28 32.24 26.81
CA MET A 1 11.26 31.86 25.82
C MET A 1 10.83 30.43 26.09
N ALA A 2 9.59 30.20 26.55
CA ALA A 2 9.10 28.87 26.85
C ALA A 2 8.54 28.22 25.57
N PHE A 3 9.14 27.12 25.11
CA PHE A 3 8.56 26.31 24.04
C PHE A 3 7.23 25.72 24.53
N PRO A 4 6.13 25.87 23.77
CA PRO A 4 4.84 25.32 24.16
C PRO A 4 4.95 23.79 24.22
N LYS A 5 4.59 23.20 25.36
CA LYS A 5 4.57 21.75 25.55
C LYS A 5 3.53 21.14 24.60
N ILE A 6 4.00 20.47 23.55
CA ILE A 6 3.16 19.65 22.68
C ILE A 6 2.60 18.51 23.55
N ARG A 7 1.29 18.55 23.85
CA ARG A 7 0.63 17.47 24.59
C ARG A 7 0.59 16.23 23.70
N ARG A 8 1.12 15.09 24.19
CA ARG A 8 0.91 13.77 23.54
C ARG A 8 -0.59 13.59 23.31
N GLY A 9 -1.00 13.46 22.05
CA GLY A 9 -2.40 13.30 21.65
C GLY A 9 -3.13 14.58 21.21
N GLN A 10 -2.47 15.74 21.15
CA GLN A 10 -3.08 16.94 20.59
C GLN A 10 -3.26 16.76 19.07
N LYS A 11 -4.48 16.42 18.65
CA LYS A 11 -4.88 16.42 17.23
C LYS A 11 -4.68 17.82 16.69
N ILE A 12 -3.61 18.02 15.94
CA ILE A 12 -3.40 19.24 15.15
C ILE A 12 -4.44 19.14 14.03
N GLY A 13 -5.62 19.69 14.28
CA GLY A 13 -6.72 19.71 13.32
C GLY A 13 -6.34 20.57 12.14
N VAL A 14 -5.64 20.00 11.17
CA VAL A 14 -5.43 20.67 9.88
C VAL A 14 -6.76 20.65 9.15
N LYS A 15 -7.52 21.73 9.28
CA LYS A 15 -8.73 21.95 8.47
C LYS A 15 -8.31 21.86 6.99
N LYS A 16 -8.95 20.96 6.22
CA LYS A 16 -8.79 20.93 4.76
C LYS A 16 -9.34 22.26 4.20
N THR A 17 -8.48 23.24 3.98
CA THR A 17 -8.82 24.47 3.24
C THR A 17 -8.80 24.16 1.75
N GLY A 18 -9.83 23.44 1.27
CA GLY A 18 -9.95 23.07 -0.14
C GLY A 18 -10.43 24.26 -0.97
N THR A 19 -9.65 24.66 -1.97
CA THR A 19 -10.13 25.52 -3.07
C THR A 19 -10.97 24.68 -4.04
N LYS A 20 -11.80 25.32 -4.88
CA LYS A 20 -12.92 24.75 -5.65
C LYS A 20 -12.65 23.55 -6.60
N LYS A 21 -11.47 22.91 -6.64
CA LYS A 21 -11.15 21.80 -7.57
C LYS A 21 -10.14 20.76 -7.03
N GLU A 22 -10.23 20.32 -5.77
CA GLU A 22 -9.48 19.13 -5.35
C GLU A 22 -10.23 17.85 -5.80
N ALA A 23 -9.62 17.04 -6.66
CA ALA A 23 -10.17 15.76 -7.09
C ALA A 23 -9.96 14.68 -6.01
N THR A 24 -10.94 13.78 -5.84
CA THR A 24 -10.92 12.67 -4.86
C THR A 24 -9.89 11.61 -5.21
N ASP A 25 -9.64 11.39 -6.50
CA ASP A 25 -8.59 10.53 -7.04
C ASP A 25 -7.76 11.35 -8.04
N PRO A 26 -6.74 12.10 -7.57
CA PRO A 26 -5.95 12.98 -8.42
C PRO A 26 -5.09 12.23 -9.44
N ILE A 27 -4.84 10.93 -9.24
CA ILE A 27 -4.00 10.10 -10.10
C ILE A 27 -4.80 9.14 -10.97
N GLY A 28 -6.09 8.94 -10.71
CA GLY A 28 -6.98 8.08 -11.51
C GLY A 28 -6.74 6.59 -11.30
N ASP A 29 -6.30 6.15 -10.10
CA ASP A 29 -6.10 4.74 -9.77
C ASP A 29 -7.37 3.90 -9.96
N GLU A 30 -8.55 4.46 -9.69
CA GLU A 30 -9.82 3.72 -9.74
C GLU A 30 -10.14 3.17 -11.14
N ARG A 31 -9.72 3.89 -12.19
CA ARG A 31 -9.96 3.48 -13.59
C ARG A 31 -9.14 2.26 -14.01
N PHE A 32 -8.08 1.95 -13.26
CA PHE A 32 -7.12 0.90 -13.58
C PHE A 32 -7.10 -0.19 -12.50
N SER A 33 -8.23 -0.42 -11.79
CA SER A 33 -8.33 -1.38 -10.68
C SER A 33 -9.15 -2.62 -11.06
N PRO A 34 -8.62 -3.56 -11.86
CA PRO A 34 -9.39 -4.68 -12.40
C PRO A 34 -9.86 -5.70 -11.34
N PRO A 35 -9.19 -5.82 -10.17
CA PRO A 35 -9.88 -6.12 -8.90
C PRO A 35 -9.50 -5.15 -7.74
N PRO A 36 -10.21 -5.19 -6.59
CA PRO A 36 -9.80 -4.46 -5.38
C PRO A 36 -8.35 -4.75 -5.00
N GLY A 37 -7.62 -3.71 -4.61
CA GLY A 37 -6.21 -3.84 -4.21
C GLY A 37 -5.21 -3.82 -5.37
N ILE A 38 -5.61 -4.07 -6.62
CA ILE A 38 -4.70 -4.01 -7.78
C ILE A 38 -4.82 -2.66 -8.49
N VAL A 39 -3.71 -2.13 -8.99
CA VAL A 39 -3.73 -1.08 -10.02
C VAL A 39 -2.84 -1.50 -11.17
N HIS A 40 -3.41 -1.71 -12.35
CA HIS A 40 -2.73 -2.11 -13.58
C HIS A 40 -2.83 -1.01 -14.63
N ARG A 41 -1.91 -0.05 -14.55
CA ARG A 41 -1.84 1.09 -15.49
C ARG A 41 -0.95 0.80 -16.69
N TYR A 42 0.10 0.01 -16.47
CA TYR A 42 1.15 -0.27 -17.44
C TYR A 42 1.15 -1.75 -17.75
N LYS A 43 1.48 -2.12 -18.98
CA LYS A 43 1.39 -3.51 -19.45
C LYS A 43 2.27 -4.46 -18.63
N ASP A 44 3.50 -4.06 -18.33
CA ASP A 44 4.56 -4.86 -17.74
C ASP A 44 4.57 -4.85 -16.20
N ARG A 45 3.76 -4.00 -15.55
CA ARG A 45 3.83 -3.79 -14.09
C ARG A 45 2.48 -3.49 -13.46
N ALA A 46 2.28 -4.02 -12.27
CA ALA A 46 1.09 -3.77 -11.45
C ALA A 46 1.46 -3.28 -10.05
N LEU A 47 0.55 -2.54 -9.43
CA LEU A 47 0.63 -2.17 -8.02
C LEU A 47 -0.28 -3.10 -7.22
N LEU A 48 0.22 -3.65 -6.12
CA LEU A 48 -0.58 -4.39 -5.13
C LEU A 48 -0.70 -3.55 -3.86
N LYS A 49 -1.93 -3.21 -3.45
CA LYS A 49 -2.26 -2.33 -2.32
C LYS A 49 -3.00 -3.11 -1.22
N PRO A 50 -2.31 -3.96 -0.44
CA PRO A 50 -2.93 -4.81 0.58
C PRO A 50 -3.41 -4.05 1.83
N ILE A 51 -2.91 -2.83 2.02
CA ILE A 51 -3.18 -2.00 3.19
C ILE A 51 -3.28 -0.52 2.81
N HIS A 52 -4.20 0.20 3.45
CA HIS A 52 -4.41 1.63 3.28
C HIS A 52 -4.09 2.44 4.55
N ILE A 53 -3.18 1.93 5.38
CA ILE A 53 -2.74 2.54 6.64
C ILE A 53 -1.24 2.80 6.55
N CYS A 54 -0.81 3.98 7.02
CA CYS A 54 0.59 4.38 7.14
C CYS A 54 0.89 4.77 8.59
N PRO A 55 2.11 4.48 9.11
CA PRO A 55 2.53 4.99 10.41
C PRO A 55 2.74 6.51 10.38
N LEU A 56 3.02 7.06 9.20
CA LEU A 56 3.26 8.48 8.99
C LEU A 56 2.52 8.97 7.75
N TYR A 57 1.61 9.94 7.92
CA TYR A 57 0.80 10.47 6.84
C TYR A 57 1.50 11.65 6.17
N CYS A 58 2.02 11.43 4.96
CA CYS A 58 2.68 12.48 4.18
C CYS A 58 1.70 13.62 3.83
N ARG A 59 2.13 14.87 4.02
CA ARG A 59 1.33 16.07 3.70
C ARG A 59 0.97 16.18 2.21
N PHE A 60 1.75 15.52 1.36
CA PHE A 60 1.60 15.46 -0.10
C PHE A 60 1.20 14.04 -0.58
N CYS A 61 0.59 13.22 0.28
CA CYS A 61 0.09 11.90 -0.13
C CYS A 61 -1.01 12.04 -1.20
N PHE A 62 -0.72 11.61 -2.43
CA PHE A 62 -1.71 11.60 -3.53
C PHE A 62 -2.92 10.71 -3.24
N ARG A 63 -2.75 9.74 -2.35
CA ARG A 63 -3.79 8.77 -1.94
C ARG A 63 -4.43 9.11 -0.60
N ARG A 64 -4.30 10.36 -0.11
CA ARG A 64 -4.81 10.77 1.23
C ARG A 64 -6.29 10.52 1.47
N GLU A 65 -7.11 10.46 0.41
CA GLU A 65 -8.56 10.19 0.53
C GLU A 65 -8.84 8.69 0.72
N LYS A 66 -7.92 7.83 0.27
CA LYS A 66 -7.99 6.36 0.42
C LYS A 66 -7.14 5.86 1.58
N VAL A 67 -6.08 6.56 1.96
CA VAL A 67 -5.16 6.18 3.04
C VAL A 67 -5.57 6.88 4.34
N GLY A 68 -6.01 6.11 5.33
CA GLY A 68 -6.54 6.67 6.58
C GLY A 68 -7.25 5.64 7.46
N PRO A 69 -7.65 6.01 8.68
CA PRO A 69 -8.23 5.08 9.66
C PRO A 69 -9.58 4.46 9.24
N ASN A 70 -10.26 5.06 8.26
CA ASN A 70 -11.54 4.57 7.74
C ASN A 70 -11.38 3.55 6.60
N HIS A 71 -10.16 3.35 6.09
CA HIS A 71 -9.87 2.41 5.02
C HIS A 71 -8.89 1.36 5.55
N GLY A 72 -9.28 0.09 5.45
CA GLY A 72 -8.64 -1.01 6.14
C GLY A 72 -7.58 -1.75 5.33
N LEU A 73 -7.25 -2.93 5.84
CA LEU A 73 -6.57 -3.96 5.07
C LEU A 73 -7.57 -4.63 4.11
N LEU A 74 -7.07 -5.15 2.99
CA LEU A 74 -7.82 -6.13 2.21
C LEU A 74 -8.21 -7.31 3.11
N THR A 75 -9.42 -7.82 2.90
CA THR A 75 -9.83 -9.13 3.42
C THR A 75 -8.96 -10.23 2.81
N ASP A 76 -8.94 -11.41 3.45
CA ASP A 76 -8.17 -12.55 2.92
C ASP A 76 -8.69 -12.95 1.53
N ASP A 77 -10.02 -12.98 1.34
CA ASP A 77 -10.64 -13.27 0.03
C ASP A 77 -10.27 -12.24 -1.05
N GLU A 78 -10.26 -10.94 -0.72
CA GLU A 78 -9.84 -9.91 -1.70
C GLU A 78 -8.36 -10.01 -2.05
N LEU A 79 -7.52 -10.36 -1.07
CA LEU A 79 -6.09 -10.58 -1.31
C LEU A 79 -5.88 -11.79 -2.21
N ASP A 80 -6.57 -12.91 -1.94
CA ASP A 80 -6.47 -14.12 -2.75
C ASP A 80 -6.96 -13.85 -4.19
N ASN A 81 -8.08 -13.14 -4.36
CA ASN A 81 -8.56 -12.71 -5.68
C ASN A 81 -7.53 -11.83 -6.42
N ALA A 82 -6.83 -10.94 -5.71
CA ALA A 82 -5.79 -10.10 -6.29
C ALA A 82 -4.56 -10.93 -6.73
N LEU A 83 -4.15 -11.92 -5.92
CA LEU A 83 -3.06 -12.83 -6.24
C LEU A 83 -3.42 -13.77 -7.40
N GLU A 84 -4.64 -14.30 -7.46
CA GLU A 84 -5.14 -15.07 -8.59
C GLU A 84 -5.21 -14.24 -9.88
N TRP A 85 -5.57 -12.96 -9.77
CA TRP A 85 -5.54 -12.05 -10.90
C TRP A 85 -4.10 -11.88 -11.42
N ILE A 86 -3.13 -11.66 -10.53
CA ILE A 86 -1.70 -11.59 -10.87
C ILE A 86 -1.24 -12.87 -11.58
N ALA A 87 -1.59 -14.04 -11.04
CA ALA A 87 -1.19 -15.34 -11.58
C ALA A 87 -1.71 -15.54 -13.02
N ARG A 88 -2.88 -14.99 -13.35
CA ARG A 88 -3.49 -15.07 -14.69
C ARG A 88 -2.89 -14.10 -15.72
N HIS A 89 -2.06 -13.15 -15.31
CA HIS A 89 -1.46 -12.14 -16.21
C HIS A 89 0.05 -12.34 -16.31
N PRO A 90 0.55 -13.31 -17.12
CA PRO A 90 1.98 -13.65 -17.22
C PRO A 90 2.84 -12.55 -17.84
N ASP A 91 2.22 -11.57 -18.49
CA ASP A 91 2.82 -10.40 -19.12
C ASP A 91 3.33 -9.33 -18.14
N ILE A 92 2.95 -9.43 -16.85
CA ILE A 92 3.38 -8.51 -15.79
C ILE A 92 4.71 -8.97 -15.17
N SER A 93 5.84 -8.40 -15.56
CA SER A 93 7.12 -8.83 -14.99
C SER A 93 7.37 -8.35 -13.57
N GLU A 94 6.78 -7.23 -13.15
CA GLU A 94 7.05 -6.59 -11.85
C GLU A 94 5.75 -6.26 -11.11
N ILE A 95 5.71 -6.56 -9.81
CA ILE A 95 4.59 -6.21 -8.94
C ILE A 95 5.11 -5.40 -7.76
N ILE A 96 4.69 -4.13 -7.70
CA ILE A 96 5.13 -3.20 -6.67
C ILE A 96 4.14 -3.26 -5.50
N LEU A 97 4.63 -3.72 -4.35
CA LEU A 97 3.86 -3.69 -3.11
C LEU A 97 3.78 -2.26 -2.56
N THR A 98 2.57 -1.71 -2.44
CA THR A 98 2.33 -0.31 -2.07
C THR A 98 0.98 -0.14 -1.36
N GLY A 99 0.35 1.03 -1.45
CA GLY A 99 -0.89 1.40 -0.78
C GLY A 99 -0.63 2.47 0.27
N GLY A 100 -0.69 2.08 1.53
CA GLY A 100 -0.14 2.84 2.64
C GLY A 100 1.34 2.53 2.82
N ASP A 101 1.69 1.97 3.97
CA ASP A 101 3.01 1.38 4.21
C ASP A 101 2.87 -0.16 4.22
N PRO A 102 3.42 -0.87 3.23
CA PRO A 102 3.27 -2.33 3.15
C PRO A 102 3.97 -3.08 4.28
N LEU A 103 4.98 -2.48 4.92
CA LEU A 103 5.71 -3.13 6.02
C LEU A 103 4.94 -3.09 7.35
N MET A 104 3.81 -2.39 7.40
CA MET A 104 2.85 -2.45 8.51
C MET A 104 2.02 -3.74 8.51
N LEU A 105 2.10 -4.54 7.44
CA LEU A 105 1.40 -5.83 7.39
C LEU A 105 2.02 -6.82 8.40
N PRO A 106 1.18 -7.67 9.03
CA PRO A 106 1.69 -8.79 9.81
C PRO A 106 2.58 -9.69 8.94
N PHE A 107 3.68 -10.17 9.51
CA PHE A 107 4.65 -11.02 8.81
C PHE A 107 4.01 -12.21 8.09
N ARG A 108 2.96 -12.82 8.68
CA ARG A 108 2.18 -13.90 8.05
C ARG A 108 1.63 -13.51 6.67
N ARG A 109 1.06 -12.30 6.53
CA ARG A 109 0.51 -11.81 5.26
C ARG A 109 1.61 -11.45 4.27
N LEU A 110 2.71 -10.86 4.74
CA LEU A 110 3.87 -10.61 3.89
C LEU A 110 4.44 -11.91 3.30
N LYS A 111 4.50 -12.98 4.10
CA LYS A 111 4.93 -14.30 3.64
C LYS A 111 3.99 -14.91 2.60
N MET A 112 2.67 -14.72 2.74
CA MET A 112 1.70 -15.15 1.73
C MET A 112 1.92 -14.42 0.40
N ILE A 113 2.13 -13.11 0.45
CA ILE A 113 2.36 -12.27 -0.73
C ILE A 113 3.70 -12.61 -1.40
N HIS A 114 4.77 -12.79 -0.62
CA HIS A 114 6.10 -13.13 -1.14
C HIS A 114 6.18 -14.57 -1.69
N GLY A 115 5.31 -15.47 -1.23
CA GLY A 115 5.19 -16.80 -1.82
C GLY A 115 4.85 -16.76 -3.32
N GLU A 116 4.27 -15.67 -3.79
CA GLU A 116 4.09 -15.38 -5.21
C GLU A 116 5.40 -14.83 -5.79
N ARG A 117 6.12 -15.68 -6.53
CA ARG A 117 7.49 -15.46 -7.06
C ARG A 117 7.72 -14.20 -7.91
N ARG A 118 6.67 -13.45 -8.24
CA ARG A 118 6.69 -12.25 -9.09
C ARG A 118 6.46 -10.97 -8.30
N VAL A 119 6.25 -11.06 -6.99
CA VAL A 119 6.10 -9.89 -6.13
C VAL A 119 7.47 -9.42 -5.65
N ASP A 120 8.00 -8.45 -6.39
CA ASP A 120 9.25 -7.78 -6.04
C ASP A 120 8.99 -6.81 -4.88
N LEU A 121 9.38 -7.25 -3.68
CA LEU A 121 9.52 -6.40 -2.51
C LEU A 121 10.74 -5.50 -2.75
N VAL A 122 10.55 -4.41 -3.49
CA VAL A 122 11.60 -3.51 -3.99
C VAL A 122 12.77 -3.37 -2.99
N HIS A 123 13.96 -3.79 -3.46
CA HIS A 123 15.31 -3.87 -2.85
C HIS A 123 15.77 -5.31 -2.50
N GLY A 124 16.42 -5.95 -3.47
CA GLY A 124 17.15 -7.23 -3.37
C GLY A 124 18.35 -7.26 -2.42
N PHE A 125 18.35 -6.43 -1.37
CA PHE A 125 19.24 -6.52 -0.22
C PHE A 125 18.51 -7.02 1.03
N LEU A 126 17.17 -6.92 1.09
CA LEU A 126 16.37 -7.40 2.23
C LEU A 126 15.94 -8.87 2.12
N ASP A 127 15.94 -9.47 0.92
CA ASP A 127 15.53 -10.87 0.73
C ASP A 127 16.41 -11.84 1.52
N ALA A 128 17.73 -11.61 1.54
CA ALA A 128 18.66 -12.44 2.32
C ALA A 128 18.57 -12.22 3.83
N ALA A 129 18.18 -11.01 4.27
CA ALA A 129 18.17 -10.64 5.69
C ALA A 129 16.83 -10.91 6.40
N CYS A 130 15.70 -10.87 5.69
CA CYS A 130 14.37 -11.14 6.27
C CYS A 130 13.86 -12.56 6.01
N PHE A 131 14.30 -13.23 4.95
CA PHE A 131 13.81 -14.55 4.55
C PHE A 131 14.89 -15.63 4.49
N GLY A 132 16.10 -15.35 4.99
CA GLY A 132 17.17 -16.31 5.15
C GLY A 132 16.76 -17.52 6.00
N GLU A 133 16.74 -18.70 5.35
CA GLU A 133 16.83 -20.04 5.91
C GLU A 133 16.01 -20.34 7.18
N THR A 134 14.71 -20.59 7.03
CA THR A 134 13.98 -21.41 8.02
C THR A 134 14.15 -22.89 7.69
N ARG A 135 15.36 -23.40 7.97
CA ARG A 135 15.53 -24.77 8.45
C ARG A 135 15.53 -24.72 9.98
N PHE A 136 14.38 -25.04 10.57
CA PHE A 136 14.28 -25.66 11.88
C PHE A 136 13.25 -26.78 11.76
#